data_AF-A0A832ZB01-F1
#
_entry.id   AF-A0A832ZB01-F1
#
_cell.length_a   1.000
_cell.length_b   1.000
_cell.length_c   1.000
_cell.angle_alpha   90.00
_cell.angle_beta   90.00
_cell.angle_gamma   90.00
#
_symmetry.space_group_name_H-M   'P 1'
#
loop_
_entity.id
_entity.type
_entity.pdbx_description
1 polymer ?
#
loop_
_entity_poly.entity_id
_entity_poly.type
_entity_poly.pdbx_seq_one_letter_code
_entity_poly.pdbx_strand_id
1 'polypeptide(L)' 'MVNNFKDVFDLLHPRLLKAIRLRGYQKPTPIQEKAIPVILRGVDTLIIGPTGSGKTEAALFPLASKILS' A
#
# COMPACT_ATOMS: atom_id res chain seq x y z
N MET A 1 20.31 -11.91 7.58
CA MET A 1 19.33 -11.18 8.41
C MET A 1 18.40 -10.41 7.48
N VAL A 2 17.17 -10.88 7.30
CA VAL A 2 16.14 -10.08 6.62
C VAL A 2 15.57 -9.16 7.70
N ASN A 3 15.92 -7.88 7.66
CA ASN A 3 15.44 -6.91 8.63
C ASN A 3 13.92 -6.75 8.47
N ASN A 4 13.18 -7.23 9.47
CA ASN A 4 11.73 -7.19 9.53
C ASN A 4 11.27 -5.80 9.99
N PHE A 5 11.50 -4.76 9.17
CA PHE A 5 10.94 -3.44 9.45
C PHE A 5 9.45 -3.45 9.12
N LYS A 6 8.61 -3.20 10.14
CA LYS A 6 7.19 -2.97 9.93
C LYS A 6 7.00 -1.67 9.12
N ASP A 7 6.22 -1.73 8.05
CA ASP A 7 5.85 -0.58 7.22
C ASP A 7 4.34 -0.59 6.90
N VAL A 8 3.86 0.41 6.15
CA VAL A 8 2.41 0.53 5.87
C VAL A 8 1.84 -0.63 5.04
N PHE A 9 2.67 -1.40 4.34
CA PHE A 9 2.20 -2.58 3.63
C PHE A 9 1.77 -3.69 4.59
N ASP A 10 2.27 -3.71 5.84
CA ASP A 10 1.84 -4.68 6.85
C ASP A 10 0.39 -4.46 7.32
N LEU A 11 -0.23 -3.34 6.93
CA LEU A 11 -1.66 -3.09 7.12
C LEU A 11 -2.54 -3.78 6.06
N LEU A 12 -1.94 -4.31 5.00
CA LEU A 12 -2.65 -4.95 3.89
C LEU A 12 -2.97 -6.41 4.19
N HIS A 13 -3.99 -6.94 3.53
CA HIS A 13 -4.40 -8.33 3.63
C HIS A 13 -3.23 -9.28 3.33
N PRO A 14 -2.99 -10.36 4.11
CA PRO A 14 -1.78 -11.19 4.00
C PRO A 14 -1.53 -11.77 2.60
N ARG A 15 -2.60 -12.14 1.87
CA ARG A 15 -2.48 -12.65 0.49
C ARG A 15 -1.96 -11.57 -0.48
N LEU A 16 -2.41 -10.33 -0.31
CA LEU A 16 -1.93 -9.21 -1.11
C LEU A 16 -0.49 -8.86 -0.74
N LEU A 17 -0.18 -8.79 0.56
CA LEU A 17 1.16 -8.53 1.05
C LEU A 17 2.18 -9.53 0.47
N LYS A 18 1.87 -10.83 0.51
CA LYS A 18 2.71 -11.86 -0.12
C LYS A 18 2.89 -11.61 -1.62
N ALA A 19 1.81 -11.29 -2.34
CA ALA A 19 1.85 -11.07 -3.79
C ALA A 19 2.71 -9.85 -4.16
N ILE A 20 2.56 -8.71 -3.48
CA ILE A 20 3.34 -7.50 -3.79
C ILE A 20 4.82 -7.68 -3.43
N ARG A 21 5.14 -8.38 -2.33
CA ARG A 21 6.54 -8.69 -1.96
C ARG A 21 7.21 -9.57 -3.02
N LEU A 22 6.51 -10.59 -3.53
CA LEU A 22 7.00 -11.44 -4.63
C LEU A 22 7.22 -10.66 -5.94
N ARG A 23 6.47 -9.58 -6.15
CA ARG A 23 6.62 -8.69 -7.31
C ARG A 23 7.69 -7.61 -7.13
N GLY A 24 8.41 -7.61 -6.00
CA GLY A 24 9.52 -6.70 -5.75
C GLY A 24 9.13 -5.38 -5.07
N TYR A 25 7.90 -5.23 -4.59
CA TYR A 25 7.52 -4.08 -3.75
C TYR A 25 8.15 -4.22 -2.37
N GLN A 26 9.32 -3.61 -2.18
CA GLN A 26 10.13 -3.76 -0.97
C GLN A 26 9.85 -2.73 0.11
N LYS A 27 9.49 -1.51 -0.26
CA LYS A 27 9.11 -0.45 0.68
C LYS A 27 8.03 0.42 0.04
N PRO A 28 7.11 0.95 0.84
CA PRO A 28 6.15 1.92 0.34
C PRO A 28 6.87 3.21 -0.10
N THR A 29 6.34 3.86 -1.13
CA THR A 29 6.76 5.22 -1.46
C THR A 29 6.13 6.23 -0.47
N PRO A 30 6.66 7.46 -0.33
CA PRO A 30 6.10 8.44 0.61
C PRO A 30 4.62 8.76 0.38
N ILE A 31 4.12 8.64 -0.86
CA ILE A 31 2.70 8.85 -1.15
C ILE A 31 1.85 7.65 -0.74
N GLN A 32 2.38 6.43 -0.85
CA GLN A 32 1.74 5.20 -0.39
C GLN A 32 1.66 5.17 1.14
N GLU A 33 2.73 5.57 1.84
CA GLU A 33 2.76 5.69 3.31
C GLU A 33 1.64 6.59 3.83
N LYS A 34 1.37 7.70 3.14
CA LYS A 34 0.31 8.65 3.52
C LYS A 34 -1.08 8.16 3.17
N ALA A 35 -1.27 7.60 1.96
CA ALA A 35 -2.60 7.32 1.44
C ALA A 35 -3.18 5.98 1.93
N ILE A 36 -2.38 4.92 1.98
CA ILE A 36 -2.85 3.56 2.33
C ILE A 36 -3.66 3.52 3.64
N PRO A 37 -3.15 4.03 4.77
CA PRO A 37 -3.90 3.98 6.03
C PRO A 37 -5.17 4.83 6.01
N VAL A 38 -5.21 5.91 5.23
CA VAL A 38 -6.40 6.77 5.09
C VAL A 38 -7.51 6.02 4.33
N ILE A 39 -7.15 5.39 3.20
CA ILE A 39 -8.11 4.65 2.36
C ILE A 39 -8.61 3.40 3.08
N LEU A 40 -7.75 2.71 3.84
CA LEU A 40 -8.17 1.58 4.68
C LEU A 40 -9.24 1.98 5.71
N ARG A 41 -9.19 3.21 6.25
CA ARG A 41 -10.24 3.74 7.13
C ARG A 41 -11.55 4.07 6.42
N GLY A 42 -11.61 4.00 5.09
CA GLY A 42 -12.83 4.26 4.30
C GLY A 42 -13.10 5.75 4.08
N VAL A 43 -12.06 6.59 4.16
CA VAL A 43 -12.16 8.02 3.92
C VAL A 43 -11.98 8.32 2.43
N ASP A 44 -12.87 9.12 1.85
CA ASP A 44 -12.71 9.64 0.49
C ASP A 44 -11.40 10.43 0.38
N THR A 45 -10.53 10.03 -0.54
CA THR A 45 -9.13 10.47 -0.56
C THR A 45 -8.74 11.00 -1.93
N LEU A 46 -8.24 12.25 -1.97
CA LEU A 46 -7.58 12.82 -3.14
C LEU A 46 -6.06 12.61 -3.03
N ILE A 47 -5.48 11.88 -3.98
CA ILE A 47 -4.04 11.59 -4.02
C ILE A 47 -3.36 12.48 -5.06
N ILE A 48 -2.52 13.42 -4.62
CA ILE A 48 -1.81 14.38 -5.49
C ILE A 48 -0.31 14.13 -5.47
N GLY A 49 0.30 14.01 -6.65
CA GLY A 49 1.74 13.82 -6.80
C GLY A 49 2.14 13.64 -8.28
N PRO A 50 3.44 13.72 -8.61
CA PRO A 50 3.92 13.63 -10.00
C PRO A 50 3.70 12.24 -10.60
N THR A 51 3.73 12.13 -11.93
CA THR A 51 3.70 10.83 -12.63
C THR A 51 4.87 9.96 -12.17
N GLY A 52 4.64 8.65 -12.00
CA GLY A 52 5.66 7.72 -11.51
C GLY A 52 5.83 7.68 -9.98
N SER A 53 5.11 8.49 -9.20
CA SER A 53 5.26 8.51 -7.74
C SER A 53 4.60 7.32 -7.00
N GLY A 54 3.92 6.42 -7.71
CA GLY A 54 3.23 5.26 -7.12
C GLY A 54 1.80 5.53 -6.62
N LYS A 55 1.10 6.53 -7.19
CA LYS A 55 -0.30 6.87 -6.84
C LYS A 55 -1.28 5.73 -7.13
N THR A 56 -1.04 4.97 -8.20
CA THR A 56 -1.90 3.86 -8.60
C THR A 56 -1.93 2.79 -7.52
N GLU A 57 -0.76 2.37 -7.04
CA GLU A 57 -0.61 1.38 -5.98
C GLU A 57 -1.12 1.93 -4.64
N ALA A 58 -0.91 3.23 -4.38
CA ALA A 58 -1.39 3.91 -3.19
C ALA A 58 -2.93 3.83 -3.07
N ALA A 59 -3.65 3.89 -4.19
CA ALA A 59 -5.10 3.71 -4.22
C ALA A 59 -5.51 2.22 -4.28
N LEU A 60 -4.85 1.43 -5.12
CA LEU A 60 -5.31 0.08 -5.46
C LEU A 60 -5.03 -0.95 -4.37
N PHE A 61 -3.85 -0.92 -3.74
CA PHE A 61 -3.50 -1.90 -2.70
C PHE A 61 -4.48 -1.89 -1.51
N PRO A 62 -4.85 -0.75 -0.90
CA PRO A 62 -5.81 -0.76 0.20
C PRO A 62 -7.21 -1.19 -0.24
N LEU A 63 -7.63 -0.88 -1.47
CA LEU A 63 -8.91 -1.35 -2.02
C LEU A 63 -8.91 -2.87 -2.25
N ALA A 64 -7.87 -3.41 -2.89
CA ALA A 64 -7.70 -4.84 -3.07
C ALA A 64 -7.63 -5.59 -1.72
N SER A 65 -7.00 -4.98 -0.72
CA SER A 65 -6.98 -5.50 0.65
C SER A 65 -8.40 -5.64 1.23
N LYS A 66 -9.26 -4.63 1.05
CA LYS A 66 -10.66 -4.67 1.51
C LYS A 66 -11.49 -5.72 0.76
N ILE A 67 -11.26 -5.91 -0.53
CA ILE A 67 -11.97 -6.92 -1.33
C ILE A 67 -11.59 -8.35 -0.89
N LEU A 68 -10.35 -8.55 -0.44
CA LEU A 68 -9.86 -9.84 0.05
C LEU A 68 -10.22 -10.13 1.52
N SER A 69 -10.81 -9.16 2.22
CA SER A 69 -11.17 -9.27 3.64
C SER A 69 -12.43 -10.10 3.86
#